data_AF-A0A222EY76-F1
#
_entry.id   AF-A0A222EY76-F1
#
_cell.length_a   1.000
_cell.length_b   1.000
_cell.length_c   1.000
_cell.angle_alpha   90.00
_cell.angle_beta   90.00
_cell.angle_gamma   90.00
#
_symmetry.space_group_name_H-M   'P 1'
#
loop_
_entity.id
_entity.type
_entity.pdbx_description
1 polymer ?
#
loop_
_entity_poly.entity_id
_entity_poly.type
_entity_poly.pdbx_seq_one_letter_code
_entity_poly.pdbx_strand_id
1 'polypeptide(L)'
;MGYLGLKPAEAAMALNVPESDIVRWCSTDEAPPIHIWQGLVRMLDEVRIAAEEAAKSADLDHLEAADLNRVNLMVPGQAAAGFAGPKRAATALAVAALARVFV
;
A
#
# COMPACT_ATOMS: atom_id res chain seq x y z
N MET A 1 8.01 -2.67 13.66
CA MET A 1 7.50 -1.81 12.58
C MET A 1 7.52 -2.62 11.29
N GLY A 2 6.43 -2.68 10.54
CA GLY A 2 6.35 -3.41 9.26
C GLY A 2 6.11 -2.44 8.11
N TYR A 3 6.88 -2.53 7.04
CA TYR A 3 6.70 -1.70 5.85
C TYR A 3 5.33 -1.95 5.23
N LEU A 4 4.52 -0.89 5.05
CA LEU A 4 3.13 -0.97 4.58
C LEU A 4 2.26 -2.00 5.35
N GLY A 5 2.58 -2.25 6.63
CA GLY A 5 1.85 -3.22 7.44
C GLY A 5 2.12 -4.69 7.10
N LEU A 6 3.16 -4.98 6.29
CA LEU A 6 3.59 -6.34 5.98
C LEU A 6 4.27 -7.00 7.17
N LYS A 7 4.00 -8.29 7.37
CA LYS A 7 4.80 -9.18 8.23
C LYS A 7 6.12 -9.54 7.55
N PRO A 8 7.17 -9.95 8.29
CA PRO A 8 8.46 -10.31 7.70
C PRO A 8 8.36 -11.33 6.56
N ALA A 9 7.61 -12.42 6.74
CA ALA A 9 7.35 -13.42 5.69
C ALA A 9 6.63 -12.84 4.45
N GLU A 10 5.69 -11.92 4.64
CA GLU A 10 4.97 -11.28 3.53
C GLU A 10 5.89 -10.33 2.76
N ALA A 11 6.71 -9.55 3.48
CA ALA A 11 7.72 -8.68 2.89
C ALA A 11 8.79 -9.48 2.12
N ALA A 12 9.23 -10.61 2.66
CA ALA A 12 10.16 -11.53 2.01
C ALA A 12 9.60 -12.05 0.68
N MET A 13 8.34 -12.48 0.69
CA MET A 13 7.64 -12.92 -0.53
C MET A 13 7.48 -11.79 -1.53
N ALA A 14 7.06 -10.61 -1.08
CA ALA A 14 6.80 -9.47 -1.96
C ALA A 14 8.07 -8.89 -2.60
N LEU A 15 9.19 -8.91 -1.88
CA LEU A 15 10.49 -8.41 -2.33
C LEU A 15 11.35 -9.50 -3.00
N ASN A 16 10.88 -10.75 -3.00
CA ASN A 16 11.59 -11.92 -3.51
C ASN A 16 12.99 -12.07 -2.89
N VAL A 17 13.06 -12.00 -1.56
CA VAL A 17 14.29 -12.16 -0.76
C VAL A 17 14.04 -13.14 0.41
N PRO A 18 15.09 -13.75 0.98
CA PRO A 18 14.95 -14.57 2.18
C PRO A 18 14.35 -13.80 3.36
N GLU A 19 13.49 -14.44 4.15
CA GLU A 19 12.92 -13.84 5.37
C GLU A 19 14.00 -13.46 6.39
N SER A 20 15.09 -14.23 6.45
CA SER A 20 16.26 -13.92 7.29
C SER A 20 16.86 -12.55 6.96
N ASP A 21 16.84 -12.14 5.70
CA ASP A 21 17.41 -10.88 5.25
C ASP A 21 16.52 -9.72 5.68
N ILE A 22 15.19 -9.90 5.62
CA ILE A 22 14.22 -8.94 6.14
C ILE A 22 14.37 -8.79 7.65
N VAL A 23 14.41 -9.89 8.40
CA VAL A 23 14.54 -9.88 9.86
C VAL A 23 15.86 -9.24 10.27
N ARG A 24 16.97 -9.62 9.63
CA ARG A 24 18.29 -9.07 9.92
C ARG A 24 18.30 -7.56 9.72
N TRP A 25 17.87 -7.08 8.55
CA TRP A 25 17.80 -5.64 8.28
C TRP A 25 16.87 -4.91 9.26
N CYS A 26 15.70 -5.45 9.55
CA CYS A 26 14.75 -4.82 10.48
C CYS A 26 15.21 -4.83 11.95
N SER A 27 16.26 -5.58 12.27
CA SER A 27 16.80 -5.75 13.63
C SER A 27 18.15 -5.03 13.84
N THR A 28 18.68 -4.38 12.80
CA THR A 28 19.93 -3.61 12.86
C THR A 28 19.68 -2.16 12.48
N ASP A 29 20.61 -1.27 12.84
CA ASP A 29 20.63 0.12 12.37
C ASP A 29 21.22 0.25 10.94
N GLU A 30 21.46 -0.87 10.25
CA GLU A 30 21.99 -0.88 8.89
C GLU A 30 20.92 -0.48 7.88
N ALA A 31 21.29 0.34 6.89
CA ALA A 31 20.41 0.59 5.75
C ALA A 31 20.17 -0.72 4.97
N PRO A 32 18.97 -0.92 4.41
CA PRO A 32 18.72 -2.12 3.63
C PRO A 32 19.61 -2.14 2.38
N PRO A 33 19.98 -3.33 1.90
CA PRO A 33 20.59 -3.51 0.59
C PRO A 33 19.82 -2.80 -0.52
N ILE A 34 20.53 -2.32 -1.54
CA ILE A 34 19.95 -1.50 -2.62
C ILE A 34 18.79 -2.20 -3.37
N HIS A 35 18.85 -3.52 -3.55
CA HIS A 35 17.77 -4.26 -4.21
C HIS A 35 16.48 -4.29 -3.38
N ILE A 36 16.60 -4.31 -2.03
CA ILE A 36 15.45 -4.17 -1.14
C ILE A 36 14.87 -2.76 -1.28
N TRP A 37 15.69 -1.71 -1.28
CA TRP A 37 15.22 -0.34 -1.55
C TRP A 37 14.45 -0.22 -2.87
N GLN A 38 14.99 -0.78 -3.95
CA GLN A 38 14.34 -0.77 -5.26
C GLN A 38 12.99 -1.50 -5.24
N GLY A 39 12.90 -2.65 -4.56
CA GLY A 39 11.64 -3.38 -4.40
C GLY A 39 10.61 -2.61 -3.58
N LEU A 40 11.03 -1.97 -2.48
CA LEU A 40 10.17 -1.14 -1.64
C LEU A 40 9.61 0.04 -2.43
N VAL A 41 10.46 0.74 -3.19
CA VAL A 41 10.04 1.89 -4.03
C VAL A 41 9.04 1.46 -5.10
N ARG A 42 9.27 0.32 -5.78
CA ARG A 42 8.31 -0.22 -6.76
C ARG A 42 6.95 -0.50 -6.14
N MET A 43 6.94 -1.12 -4.96
CA MET A 43 5.69 -1.42 -4.24
C MET A 43 4.95 -0.16 -3.81
N LEU A 44 5.69 0.87 -3.36
CA LEU A 44 5.13 2.17 -3.02
C LEU A 44 4.46 2.82 -4.25
N ASP A 45 5.10 2.73 -5.41
CA ASP A 45 4.56 3.25 -6.66
C ASP A 45 3.33 2.48 -7.13
N GLU A 46 3.33 1.14 -6.99
CA GLU A 46 2.14 0.33 -7.25
C GLU A 46 0.96 0.72 -6.35
N VAL A 47 1.21 0.91 -5.05
CA VAL A 47 0.19 1.36 -4.08
C VAL A 47 -0.33 2.74 -4.45
N ARG A 48 0.54 3.66 -4.87
CA ARG A 48 0.15 5.01 -5.33
C ARG A 48 -0.73 4.95 -6.56
N ILE A 49 -0.31 4.22 -7.60
CA ILE A 49 -1.08 4.06 -8.85
C ILE A 49 -2.43 3.40 -8.56
N ALA A 50 -2.43 2.34 -7.75
CA ALA A 50 -3.65 1.66 -7.34
C ALA A 50 -4.63 2.60 -6.62
N ALA A 51 -4.13 3.48 -5.75
CA ALA A 51 -4.94 4.47 -5.06
C ALA A 51 -5.53 5.51 -6.04
N GLU A 52 -4.75 6.00 -7.00
CA GLU A 52 -5.20 6.95 -8.01
C GLU A 52 -6.31 6.36 -8.89
N GLU A 53 -6.15 5.13 -9.36
CA GLU A 53 -7.17 4.44 -10.16
C GLU A 53 -8.43 4.11 -9.34
N ALA A 54 -8.26 3.72 -8.07
CA ALA A 54 -9.38 3.49 -7.16
C ALA A 54 -10.18 4.79 -6.90
N ALA A 55 -9.51 5.93 -6.76
CA ALA A 55 -10.18 7.21 -6.59
C ALA A 55 -10.90 7.67 -7.86
N LYS A 56 -10.29 7.51 -9.05
CA LYS A 56 -10.93 7.87 -10.33
C LYS A 56 -12.16 7.03 -10.65
N SER A 57 -12.16 5.77 -10.22
CA SER A 57 -13.28 4.84 -10.45
C SER A 57 -14.37 4.90 -9.38
N ALA A 58 -14.17 5.71 -8.34
CA ALA A 58 -15.19 5.92 -7.31
C ALA A 58 -16.34 6.73 -7.90
N ASP A 59 -17.56 6.20 -7.75
CA ASP A 59 -18.78 6.94 -8.07
C ASP A 59 -19.01 8.02 -7.02
N LEU A 60 -18.91 9.28 -7.44
CA LEU A 60 -19.04 10.45 -6.57
C LEU A 60 -20.47 10.96 -6.49
N ASP A 61 -21.36 10.56 -7.40
CA ASP A 61 -22.70 11.14 -7.51
C ASP A 61 -23.60 10.81 -6.30
N HIS A 62 -23.17 9.85 -5.47
CA HIS A 62 -23.87 9.39 -4.27
C HIS A 62 -22.98 9.27 -3.02
N LEU A 63 -21.78 9.86 -3.02
CA LEU A 63 -20.90 9.82 -1.85
C LEU A 63 -21.06 11.08 -0.99
N GLU A 64 -21.42 10.93 0.28
CA GLU A 64 -21.32 12.01 1.26
C GLU A 64 -20.00 11.92 2.04
N ALA A 65 -19.57 13.03 2.64
CA ALA A 65 -18.34 13.08 3.44
C ALA A 65 -18.37 12.07 4.61
N ALA A 66 -19.55 11.75 5.15
CA ALA A 66 -19.72 10.75 6.20
C ALA A 66 -19.46 9.30 5.73
N ASP A 67 -19.63 9.04 4.43
CA ASP A 67 -19.49 7.71 3.83
C ASP A 67 -18.04 7.34 3.50
N LEU A 68 -17.13 8.32 3.46
CA LEU A 68 -15.70 8.12 3.18
C LEU A 68 -15.03 7.11 4.14
N ASN A 69 -15.52 7.00 5.38
CA ASN A 69 -15.02 6.02 6.36
C ASN A 69 -15.51 4.59 6.10
N ARG A 70 -16.53 4.42 5.26
CA ARG A 70 -17.17 3.12 4.95
C ARG A 70 -17.01 2.74 3.48
N VAL A 71 -16.40 3.61 2.68
CA VAL A 71 -16.30 3.40 1.23
C VAL A 71 -15.42 2.19 0.94
N ASN A 72 -15.95 1.26 0.14
CA ASN A 72 -15.23 0.07 -0.28
C ASN A 72 -14.76 0.27 -1.72
N LEU A 73 -13.50 0.68 -1.87
CA LEU A 73 -12.92 0.91 -3.19
C LEU A 73 -12.33 -0.37 -3.77
N MET A 74 -12.56 -0.56 -5.06
CA MET A 74 -11.81 -1.54 -5.83
C MET A 74 -10.39 -1.02 -6.04
N VAL A 75 -9.44 -1.60 -5.31
CA VAL A 75 -8.02 -1.26 -5.43
C VAL A 75 -7.35 -2.27 -6.37
N PRO A 76 -6.96 -1.86 -7.60
CA PRO A 76 -6.26 -2.74 -8.54
C PRO A 76 -4.78 -2.92 -8.16
N GLY A 77 -4.10 -3.91 -8.74
CA GLY A 77 -2.64 -4.08 -8.62
C GLY A 77 -2.20 -5.33 -7.84
N GLN A 78 -1.02 -5.85 -8.18
CA GLN A 78 -0.54 -7.12 -7.63
C GLN A 78 -0.21 -7.03 -6.14
N ALA A 79 0.46 -5.95 -5.69
CA ALA A 79 0.72 -5.76 -4.27
C ALA A 79 -0.58 -5.67 -3.43
N ALA A 80 -1.61 -4.98 -3.94
CA ALA A 80 -2.91 -4.86 -3.28
C ALA A 80 -3.75 -6.15 -3.33
N ALA A 81 -3.58 -6.97 -4.37
CA ALA A 81 -4.24 -8.28 -4.48
C ALA A 81 -3.58 -9.34 -3.59
N GLY A 82 -2.24 -9.30 -3.47
CA GLY A 82 -1.47 -10.28 -2.71
C GLY A 82 -1.41 -10.03 -1.20
N PHE A 83 -1.54 -8.77 -0.77
CA PHE A 83 -1.27 -8.39 0.62
C PHE A 83 -2.26 -7.37 1.20
N ALA A 84 -2.76 -7.65 2.41
CA ALA A 84 -3.74 -6.81 3.07
C ALA A 84 -3.21 -5.41 3.45
N GLY A 85 -1.92 -5.32 3.81
CA GLY A 85 -1.27 -4.07 4.21
C GLY A 85 -1.21 -3.04 3.07
N PRO A 86 -0.55 -3.35 1.94
CA PRO A 86 -0.55 -2.54 0.72
C PRO A 86 -1.95 -2.17 0.23
N LYS A 87 -2.92 -3.11 0.28
CA LYS A 87 -4.31 -2.82 -0.07
C LYS A 87 -4.91 -1.71 0.81
N ARG A 88 -4.77 -1.83 2.14
CA ARG A 88 -5.27 -0.82 3.08
C ARG A 88 -4.59 0.53 2.89
N ALA A 89 -3.28 0.54 2.62
CA ALA A 89 -2.55 1.77 2.33
C ALA A 89 -3.09 2.46 1.07
N ALA A 90 -3.31 1.70 -0.02
CA ALA A 90 -3.89 2.23 -1.24
C ALA A 90 -5.32 2.75 -1.05
N THR A 91 -6.17 2.01 -0.32
CA THR A 91 -7.52 2.48 0.02
C THR A 91 -7.47 3.78 0.82
N ALA A 92 -6.62 3.88 1.85
CA ALA A 92 -6.50 5.09 2.66
C ALA A 92 -6.03 6.30 1.83
N LEU A 93 -5.06 6.09 0.93
CA LEU A 93 -4.61 7.12 0.00
C LEU A 93 -5.72 7.57 -0.95
N ALA A 94 -6.49 6.64 -1.50
CA ALA A 94 -7.60 6.95 -2.38
C ALA A 94 -8.69 7.74 -1.64
N VAL A 95 -9.07 7.32 -0.44
CA VAL A 95 -10.05 8.04 0.41
C VAL A 95 -9.56 9.44 0.74
N ALA A 96 -8.27 9.62 1.08
CA ALA A 96 -7.70 10.93 1.35
C ALA A 96 -7.71 11.84 0.11
N ALA A 97 -7.53 11.28 -1.08
CA ALA A 97 -7.65 12.02 -2.34
C ALA A 97 -9.10 12.45 -2.60
N LEU A 98 -10.06 11.54 -2.41
CA LEU A 98 -11.49 11.83 -2.57
C LEU A 98 -11.97 12.90 -1.56
N ALA A 99 -11.55 12.81 -0.31
CA ALA A 99 -11.90 13.78 0.73
C ALA A 99 -11.52 15.22 0.37
N ARG A 100 -10.43 15.43 -0.38
CA ARG A 100 -10.01 16.77 -0.84
C ARG A 100 -10.94 17.38 -1.89
N VAL A 101 -11.78 16.58 -2.54
CA VAL A 101 -12.78 17.06 -3.51
C VAL A 101 -14.03 17.58 -2.79
N PHE A 102 -14.29 17.13 -1.56
CA PHE A 102 -15.45 17.53 -0.75
C PHE A 102 -15.22 18.80 0.10
N VAL A 103 -14.00 19.34 0.13
CA VAL A 103 -13.61 20.56 0.88
C VAL A 103 -13.38 21.70 -0.10
#